data_AF-A0A679JQ51-F1
#
_entry.id   AF-A0A679JQ51-F1
#
_cell.length_a   1.000
_cell.length_b   1.000
_cell.length_c   1.000
_cell.angle_alpha   90.00
_cell.angle_beta   90.00
_cell.angle_gamma   90.00
#
_symmetry.space_group_name_H-M   'P 1'
#
loop_
_entity.id
_entity.type
_entity.pdbx_description
1 polymer ?
#
loop_
_entity_poly.entity_id
_entity_poly.type
_entity_poly.pdbx_seq_one_letter_code
_entity_poly.pdbx_strand_id
1 'polypeptide(L)'
;MQADMLFSADYATARDKFRAACTLRGLEPQAFVHPLAGAQGEPLATDVVRVGPADARRVLVLTSGVHGVELFAGAGCQIDWLLTHGASDLPRDTAVVLVHAINPWGASWLRRYTEDNVDLCRNFIDHSAAPPSPAYAPLHAAIDLDPDDADAAARGDALLADFAAARGDEALYNALMAGQYGLPHGMGFGGRAPTWSRLAIEAVLRRHGASATDVCLVDYHTGLGPYGYGSIVALQQGADLARMREAFGRWVVAVHESDAPEDFAPVTGHSTPGYERALPQARVTAAVLEFGTGRPQRMLDLLVRDQREWASGTGRTTLSEVRRELLEFFYPEDAAWQRGLVDQSRRIIGMALQFLARAP
;
A
#
# COMPACT_ATOMS: atom_id res chain seq x y z
N MET A 1 -11.29 7.30 20.69
CA MET A 1 -10.65 8.63 20.49
C MET A 1 -11.40 9.36 19.39
N GLN A 2 -11.38 10.69 19.35
CA GLN A 2 -12.01 11.46 18.26
C GLN A 2 -11.23 11.24 16.95
N ALA A 3 -11.93 11.16 15.82
CA ALA A 3 -11.32 10.89 14.52
C ALA A 3 -10.24 11.93 14.15
N ASP A 4 -10.49 13.20 14.42
CA ASP A 4 -9.58 14.32 14.13
C ASP A 4 -8.20 14.19 14.81
N MET A 5 -8.12 13.45 15.94
CA MET A 5 -6.83 13.19 16.61
C MET A 5 -6.00 12.12 15.90
N LEU A 6 -6.62 11.20 15.16
CA LEU A 6 -5.97 10.06 14.53
C LEU A 6 -5.67 10.31 13.06
N PHE A 7 -6.59 10.99 12.39
CA PHE A 7 -6.69 10.98 10.94
C PHE A 7 -6.34 12.34 10.34
N SER A 8 -5.76 12.36 9.15
CA SER A 8 -5.30 13.56 8.44
C SER A 8 -5.51 13.41 6.93
N ALA A 9 -5.53 14.51 6.19
CA ALA A 9 -5.74 14.52 4.73
C ALA A 9 -4.51 15.03 3.95
N ASP A 10 -3.38 15.21 4.63
CA ASP A 10 -2.10 15.62 4.05
C ASP A 10 -0.93 14.94 4.75
N TYR A 11 0.18 14.78 4.03
CA TYR A 11 1.34 14.03 4.49
C TYR A 11 1.99 14.65 5.73
N ALA A 12 2.21 15.97 5.74
CA ALA A 12 2.89 16.66 6.83
C ALA A 12 2.13 16.48 8.15
N THR A 13 0.82 16.71 8.15
CA THR A 13 -0.03 16.51 9.32
C THR A 13 -0.10 15.05 9.75
N ALA A 14 -0.18 14.09 8.82
CA ALA A 14 -0.15 12.66 9.15
C ALA A 14 1.16 12.26 9.86
N ARG A 15 2.28 12.74 9.33
CA ARG A 15 3.62 12.53 9.89
C ARG A 15 3.76 13.14 11.28
N ASP A 16 3.33 14.40 11.45
CA ASP A 16 3.40 15.10 12.72
C ASP A 16 2.58 14.41 13.80
N LYS A 17 1.36 13.93 13.47
CA LYS A 17 0.54 13.15 14.41
C LYS A 17 1.20 11.83 14.79
N PHE A 18 1.80 11.10 13.84
CA PHE A 18 2.53 9.87 14.13
C PHE A 18 3.72 10.12 15.07
N ARG A 19 4.52 11.17 14.81
CA ARG A 19 5.65 11.55 15.66
C ARG A 19 5.20 12.02 17.03
N ALA A 20 4.13 12.83 17.11
CA ALA A 20 3.55 13.26 18.38
C ALA A 20 3.06 12.06 19.21
N ALA A 21 2.42 11.07 18.58
CA ALA A 21 2.02 9.83 19.25
C ALA A 21 3.24 9.05 19.77
N CYS A 22 4.33 8.98 19.02
CA CYS A 22 5.59 8.39 19.50
C CYS A 22 6.13 9.14 20.74
N THR A 23 6.21 10.48 20.67
CA THR A 23 6.70 11.32 21.78
C THR A 23 5.86 11.16 23.04
N LEU A 24 4.53 11.11 22.92
CA LEU A 24 3.62 10.87 24.06
C LEU A 24 3.86 9.52 24.74
N ARG A 25 4.46 8.56 24.03
CA ARG A 25 4.82 7.23 24.53
C ARG A 25 6.29 7.11 24.92
N GLY A 26 7.06 8.20 24.87
CA GLY A 26 8.50 8.18 25.15
C GLY A 26 9.30 7.38 24.12
N LEU A 27 8.80 7.30 22.88
CA LEU A 27 9.45 6.60 21.78
C LEU A 27 10.08 7.60 20.81
N GLU A 28 11.26 7.27 20.28
CA GLU A 28 11.93 8.05 19.24
C GLU A 28 11.88 7.30 17.91
N PRO A 29 11.11 7.79 16.92
CA PRO A 29 11.07 7.15 15.60
C PRO A 29 12.37 7.43 14.83
N GLN A 30 12.89 6.40 14.16
CA GLN A 30 13.96 6.53 13.18
C GLN A 30 13.39 7.03 11.85
N ALA A 31 13.94 8.13 11.33
CA ALA A 31 13.55 8.66 10.03
C ALA A 31 14.49 8.17 8.91
N PHE A 32 13.91 7.61 7.85
CA PHE A 32 14.58 7.36 6.58
C PHE A 32 14.23 8.50 5.64
N VAL A 33 15.12 9.48 5.53
CA VAL A 33 14.87 10.72 4.77
C VAL A 33 14.88 10.43 3.27
N HIS A 34 13.83 10.87 2.61
CA HIS A 34 13.69 10.82 1.16
C HIS A 34 14.47 12.00 0.54
N PRO A 35 15.18 11.81 -0.59
CA PRO A 35 16.04 12.86 -1.15
C PRO A 35 15.27 14.03 -1.78
N LEU A 36 14.04 13.80 -2.24
CA LEU A 36 13.17 14.84 -2.79
C LEU A 36 12.28 15.48 -1.72
N ALA A 37 11.84 16.71 -1.99
CA ALA A 37 10.82 17.40 -1.22
C ALA A 37 9.39 16.99 -1.64
N GLY A 38 8.43 17.25 -0.77
CA GLY A 38 7.01 17.06 -1.02
C GLY A 38 6.39 18.11 -1.94
N ALA A 39 5.11 17.93 -2.23
CA ALA A 39 4.31 18.81 -3.09
C ALA A 39 4.24 20.26 -2.58
N GLN A 40 4.39 20.47 -1.27
CA GLN A 40 4.42 21.79 -0.63
C GLN A 40 5.84 22.19 -0.19
N GLY A 41 6.87 21.46 -0.65
CA GLY A 41 8.26 21.67 -0.27
C GLY A 41 8.64 21.09 1.10
N GLU A 42 7.76 20.32 1.74
CA GLU A 42 8.00 19.72 3.05
C GLU A 42 9.04 18.57 2.98
N PRO A 43 9.79 18.31 4.06
CA PRO A 43 10.72 17.19 4.10
C PRO A 43 9.99 15.85 4.17
N LEU A 44 10.35 14.94 3.27
CA LEU A 44 9.78 13.61 3.16
C LEU A 44 10.64 12.55 3.88
N ALA A 45 9.99 11.60 4.54
CA ALA A 45 10.62 10.45 5.16
C ALA A 45 9.64 9.31 5.42
N THR A 46 10.18 8.09 5.51
CA THR A 46 9.53 6.97 6.19
C THR A 46 9.97 6.98 7.65
N ASP A 47 9.04 7.08 8.59
CA ASP A 47 9.34 7.06 10.03
C ASP A 47 9.03 5.69 10.64
N VAL A 48 9.96 5.17 11.44
CA VAL A 48 9.89 3.81 11.98
C VAL A 48 10.05 3.81 13.48
N VAL A 49 9.14 3.16 14.19
CA VAL A 49 9.24 2.98 15.64
C VAL A 49 9.05 1.52 16.01
N ARG A 50 9.79 1.08 17.04
CA ARG A 50 9.73 -0.27 17.58
C ARG A 50 9.27 -0.22 19.03
N VAL A 51 8.29 -1.05 19.35
CA VAL A 51 7.77 -1.24 20.72
C VAL A 51 8.02 -2.69 21.11
N GLY A 52 8.79 -2.91 22.18
CA GLY A 52 9.20 -4.24 22.65
C GLY A 52 10.71 -4.52 22.50
N PRO A 53 11.18 -5.69 22.97
CA PRO A 53 12.62 -6.01 23.08
C PRO A 53 13.33 -6.05 21.73
N ALA A 54 14.49 -5.40 21.59
CA ALA A 54 15.23 -5.30 20.32
C ALA A 54 15.58 -6.64 19.66
N ASP A 55 15.73 -7.69 20.48
CA ASP A 55 16.06 -9.06 20.11
C ASP A 55 14.84 -10.00 20.05
N ALA A 56 13.61 -9.46 20.11
CA ALA A 56 12.38 -10.25 20.06
C ALA A 56 12.35 -11.18 18.83
N ARG A 57 12.06 -12.46 19.09
CA ARG A 57 11.95 -13.50 18.05
C ARG A 57 10.63 -13.43 17.28
N ARG A 58 9.60 -12.82 17.87
CA ARG A 58 8.28 -12.60 17.27
C ARG A 58 8.10 -11.13 16.96
N VAL A 59 7.84 -10.80 15.70
CA VAL A 59 7.69 -9.40 15.28
C VAL A 59 6.39 -9.22 14.50
N LEU A 60 5.53 -8.32 14.97
CA LEU A 60 4.44 -7.78 14.16
C LEU A 60 4.92 -6.51 13.47
N VAL A 61 4.76 -6.41 12.16
CA VAL A 61 5.08 -5.21 11.37
C VAL A 61 3.78 -4.61 10.86
N LEU A 62 3.57 -3.32 11.11
CA LEU A 62 2.41 -2.56 10.63
C LEU A 62 2.89 -1.50 9.64
N THR A 63 2.55 -1.65 8.36
CA THR A 63 3.01 -0.74 7.31
C THR A 63 1.87 0.09 6.74
N SER A 64 2.14 1.35 6.39
CA SER A 64 1.19 2.24 5.73
C SER A 64 1.82 2.98 4.57
N GLY A 65 1.00 3.31 3.57
CA GLY A 65 1.40 4.16 2.46
C GLY A 65 2.36 3.48 1.50
N VAL A 66 2.23 2.18 1.22
CA VAL A 66 2.90 1.55 0.06
C VAL A 66 2.40 2.23 -1.22
N HIS A 67 1.09 2.34 -1.34
CA HIS A 67 0.45 3.32 -2.19
C HIS A 67 0.30 4.63 -1.44
N GLY A 68 0.87 5.70 -1.98
CA GLY A 68 1.05 6.94 -1.22
C GLY A 68 -0.27 7.55 -0.71
N VAL A 69 -1.26 7.69 -1.59
CA VAL A 69 -2.58 8.26 -1.25
C VAL A 69 -3.36 7.46 -0.20
N GLU A 70 -3.04 6.17 -0.03
CA GLU A 70 -3.69 5.28 0.94
C GLU A 70 -3.09 5.41 2.35
N LEU A 71 -2.01 6.20 2.50
CA LEU A 71 -1.32 6.44 3.78
C LEU A 71 -2.29 6.83 4.89
N PHE A 72 -3.24 7.72 4.61
CA PHE A 72 -4.06 8.39 5.61
C PHE A 72 -4.93 7.41 6.42
N ALA A 73 -5.43 6.36 5.77
CA ALA A 73 -6.19 5.29 6.42
C ALA A 73 -5.31 4.48 7.39
N GLY A 74 -4.14 4.01 6.91
CA GLY A 74 -3.21 3.23 7.71
C GLY A 74 -2.55 4.04 8.84
N ALA A 75 -2.26 5.31 8.59
CA ALA A 75 -1.68 6.24 9.56
C ALA A 75 -2.58 6.39 10.80
N GLY A 76 -3.88 6.59 10.62
CA GLY A 76 -4.81 6.69 11.75
C GLY A 76 -4.88 5.40 12.58
N CYS A 77 -4.79 4.25 11.95
CA CYS A 77 -4.71 2.96 12.63
C CYS A 77 -3.41 2.79 13.43
N GLN A 78 -2.27 3.20 12.86
CA GLN A 78 -0.97 3.18 13.54
C GLN A 78 -0.94 4.12 14.75
N ILE A 79 -1.48 5.33 14.60
CA ILE A 79 -1.58 6.33 15.67
C ILE A 79 -2.50 5.82 16.79
N ASP A 80 -3.65 5.22 16.44
CA ASP A 80 -4.55 4.62 17.43
C ASP A 80 -3.83 3.57 18.27
N TRP A 81 -3.09 2.68 17.61
CA TRP A 81 -2.33 1.64 18.29
C TRP A 81 -1.28 2.22 19.24
N LEU A 82 -0.48 3.19 18.77
CA LEU A 82 0.53 3.87 19.59
C LEU A 82 -0.07 4.53 20.84
N LEU A 83 -1.23 5.17 20.71
CA LEU A 83 -1.87 5.87 21.82
C LEU A 83 -2.52 4.92 22.83
N THR A 84 -2.92 3.71 22.41
CA THR A 84 -3.70 2.79 23.23
C THR A 84 -2.94 1.57 23.73
N HIS A 85 -1.76 1.27 23.18
CA HIS A 85 -0.97 0.09 23.54
C HIS A 85 0.50 0.45 23.81
N GLY A 86 1.21 -0.41 24.53
CA GLY A 86 2.63 -0.28 24.81
C GLY A 86 3.31 -1.64 24.97
N ALA A 87 4.61 -1.60 25.30
CA ALA A 87 5.42 -2.82 25.43
C ALA A 87 4.91 -3.78 26.51
N SER A 88 4.25 -3.28 27.56
CA SER A 88 3.65 -4.09 28.63
C SER A 88 2.46 -4.93 28.16
N ASP A 89 1.82 -4.55 27.06
CA ASP A 89 0.64 -5.23 26.52
C ASP A 89 1.02 -6.35 25.55
N LEU A 90 2.30 -6.46 25.21
CA LEU A 90 2.80 -7.44 24.25
C LEU A 90 3.04 -8.80 24.92
N PRO A 91 2.80 -9.91 24.19
CA PRO A 91 3.29 -11.22 24.63
C PRO A 91 4.80 -11.21 24.86
N ARG A 92 5.30 -12.16 25.67
CA ARG A 92 6.75 -12.29 25.89
C ARG A 92 7.49 -12.46 24.57
N ASP A 93 8.70 -11.89 24.51
CA ASP A 93 9.59 -12.06 23.34
C ASP A 93 8.92 -11.66 22.01
N THR A 94 8.07 -10.63 22.10
CA THR A 94 7.33 -10.06 20.97
C THR A 94 7.60 -8.57 20.87
N ALA A 95 7.70 -8.06 19.64
CA ALA A 95 7.77 -6.65 19.35
C ALA A 95 6.80 -6.26 18.24
N VAL A 96 6.41 -4.99 18.24
CA VAL A 96 5.65 -4.36 17.15
C VAL A 96 6.52 -3.28 16.52
N VAL A 97 6.61 -3.30 15.20
CA VAL A 97 7.33 -2.32 14.39
C VAL A 97 6.31 -1.59 13.53
N LEU A 98 6.18 -0.29 13.71
CA LEU A 98 5.30 0.54 12.88
C LEU A 98 6.17 1.27 11.87
N VAL A 99 5.84 1.11 10.59
CA VAL A 99 6.48 1.78 9.46
C VAL A 99 5.48 2.74 8.84
N HIS A 100 5.66 4.03 9.12
CA HIS A 100 4.79 5.09 8.67
C HIS A 100 5.30 5.69 7.36
N ALA A 101 4.42 5.72 6.34
CA ALA A 101 4.68 6.29 5.01
C ALA A 101 5.86 5.64 4.26
N ILE A 102 5.65 4.43 3.73
CA ILE A 102 6.64 3.75 2.87
C ILE A 102 6.93 4.53 1.59
N ASN A 103 5.90 5.11 0.97
CA ASN A 103 5.99 6.00 -0.18
C ASN A 103 5.58 7.43 0.24
N PRO A 104 6.46 8.16 0.95
CA PRO A 104 6.13 9.49 1.45
C PRO A 104 5.97 10.50 0.31
N TRP A 105 6.65 10.31 -0.82
CA TRP A 105 6.47 11.13 -2.01
C TRP A 105 5.06 10.97 -2.58
N GLY A 106 4.62 9.74 -2.82
CA GLY A 106 3.26 9.47 -3.29
C GLY A 106 2.20 10.05 -2.35
N ALA A 107 2.41 9.94 -1.04
CA ALA A 107 1.47 10.50 -0.05
C ALA A 107 1.38 12.02 -0.11
N SER A 108 2.52 12.72 -0.18
CA SER A 108 2.57 14.17 -0.29
C SER A 108 1.96 14.67 -1.60
N TRP A 109 2.13 13.93 -2.69
CA TRP A 109 1.56 14.24 -4.00
C TRP A 109 0.16 13.65 -4.23
N LEU A 110 -0.45 13.00 -3.22
CA LEU A 110 -1.76 12.33 -3.29
C LEU A 110 -1.89 11.34 -4.46
N ARG A 111 -0.83 10.55 -4.68
CA ARG A 111 -0.75 9.52 -5.72
C ARG A 111 -0.53 8.14 -5.15
N ARG A 112 -0.97 7.13 -5.92
CA ARG A 112 -0.66 5.72 -5.67
C ARG A 112 0.82 5.40 -5.93
N TYR A 113 1.41 6.04 -6.94
CA TYR A 113 2.74 5.76 -7.48
C TYR A 113 3.87 6.53 -6.76
N THR A 114 5.12 6.09 -6.95
CA THR A 114 6.32 6.81 -6.49
C THR A 114 6.67 8.00 -7.41
N GLU A 115 7.73 8.71 -7.06
CA GLU A 115 8.32 9.84 -7.81
C GLU A 115 8.67 9.49 -9.26
N ASP A 116 9.07 8.25 -9.50
CA ASP A 116 9.47 7.71 -10.80
C ASP A 116 8.31 7.04 -11.55
N ASN A 117 7.06 7.31 -11.14
CA ASN A 117 5.86 6.65 -11.66
C ASN A 117 5.83 5.14 -11.47
N VAL A 118 6.51 4.64 -10.43
CA VAL A 118 6.52 3.21 -10.14
C VAL A 118 5.34 2.86 -9.26
N ASP A 119 4.56 1.86 -9.65
CA ASP A 119 3.65 1.17 -8.74
C ASP A 119 4.52 0.31 -7.83
N LEU A 120 4.57 0.68 -6.55
CA LEU A 120 5.46 0.03 -5.60
C LEU A 120 5.10 -1.46 -5.42
N CYS A 121 3.82 -1.82 -5.53
CA CYS A 121 3.34 -3.20 -5.54
C CYS A 121 3.57 -3.92 -6.88
N ARG A 122 4.34 -3.35 -7.81
CA ARG A 122 4.92 -4.03 -8.97
C ARG A 122 6.45 -4.01 -8.93
N ASN A 123 7.08 -3.38 -7.94
CA ASN A 123 8.52 -3.18 -7.94
C ASN A 123 9.32 -4.36 -7.34
N PHE A 124 8.69 -5.29 -6.64
CA PHE A 124 9.38 -6.38 -5.92
C PHE A 124 9.62 -7.61 -6.81
N ILE A 125 10.30 -7.38 -7.94
CA ILE A 125 10.81 -8.42 -8.85
C ILE A 125 12.34 -8.48 -8.83
N ASP A 126 12.91 -9.44 -9.55
CA ASP A 126 14.26 -9.35 -10.08
C ASP A 126 14.23 -8.52 -11.38
N HIS A 127 14.71 -7.27 -11.31
CA HIS A 127 14.72 -6.36 -12.46
C HIS A 127 15.66 -6.80 -13.59
N SER A 128 16.62 -7.71 -13.33
CA SER A 128 17.45 -8.30 -14.40
C SER A 128 16.68 -9.29 -15.28
N ALA A 129 15.52 -9.76 -14.81
CA ALA A 129 14.65 -10.72 -15.47
C ALA A 129 13.18 -10.23 -15.44
N ALA A 130 12.95 -8.96 -15.77
CA ALA A 130 11.61 -8.37 -15.73
C ALA A 130 10.63 -9.13 -16.66
N PRO A 131 9.43 -9.49 -16.17
CA PRO A 131 8.48 -10.27 -16.94
C PRO A 131 7.84 -9.43 -18.05
N PRO A 132 7.49 -10.05 -19.20
CA PRO A 132 6.74 -9.36 -20.24
C PRO A 132 5.31 -9.05 -19.76
N SER A 133 4.74 -7.94 -20.22
CA SER A 133 3.34 -7.58 -19.98
C SER A 133 2.66 -7.19 -21.30
N PRO A 134 2.27 -8.18 -22.12
CA PRO A 134 1.73 -7.92 -23.45
C PRO A 134 0.31 -7.33 -23.42
N ALA A 135 -0.43 -7.52 -22.33
CA ALA A 135 -1.81 -7.05 -22.22
C ALA A 135 -1.92 -5.52 -22.12
N TYR A 136 -0.96 -4.86 -21.47
CA TYR A 136 -0.96 -3.41 -21.29
C TYR A 136 -0.52 -2.65 -22.55
N ALA A 137 0.44 -3.19 -23.30
CA ALA A 137 1.08 -2.45 -24.40
C ALA A 137 0.11 -1.84 -25.43
N PRO A 138 -0.99 -2.52 -25.86
CA PRO A 138 -1.99 -1.92 -26.74
C PRO A 138 -2.77 -0.75 -26.12
N LEU A 139 -2.87 -0.71 -24.79
CA LEU A 139 -3.59 0.33 -24.03
C LEU A 139 -2.73 1.55 -23.74
N HIS A 140 -1.42 1.48 -23.96
CA HIS A 140 -0.51 2.55 -23.57
C HIS A 140 -0.81 3.88 -24.25
N ALA A 141 -1.25 3.85 -25.52
CA ALA A 141 -1.64 5.04 -26.27
C ALA A 141 -2.90 5.73 -25.72
N ALA A 142 -3.66 5.07 -24.84
CA ALA A 142 -4.76 5.71 -24.11
C ALA A 142 -4.31 6.42 -22.83
N ILE A 143 -3.03 6.28 -22.45
CA ILE A 143 -2.46 6.78 -21.20
C ILE A 143 -1.39 7.84 -21.46
N ASP A 144 -0.38 7.53 -22.27
CA ASP A 144 0.68 8.47 -22.66
C ASP A 144 0.19 9.29 -23.87
N LEU A 145 -0.64 10.28 -23.57
CA LEU A 145 -1.29 11.13 -24.56
C LEU A 145 -0.36 12.26 -24.99
N ASP A 146 -0.45 12.65 -26.26
CA ASP A 146 0.16 13.88 -26.76
C ASP A 146 -0.57 15.09 -26.14
N PRO A 147 0.09 15.91 -25.29
CA PRO A 147 -0.56 17.05 -24.64
C PRO A 147 -0.92 18.18 -25.62
N ASP A 148 -0.32 18.21 -26.82
CA ASP A 148 -0.59 19.24 -27.83
C ASP A 148 -1.80 18.88 -28.73
N ASP A 149 -2.34 17.67 -28.59
CA ASP A 149 -3.48 17.18 -29.36
C ASP A 149 -4.77 17.23 -28.53
N ALA A 150 -5.65 18.16 -28.89
CA ALA A 150 -6.92 18.39 -28.20
C ALA A 150 -7.88 17.19 -28.22
N ASP A 151 -7.73 16.27 -29.19
CA ASP A 151 -8.57 15.08 -29.34
C ASP A 151 -7.94 13.82 -28.72
N ALA A 152 -6.71 13.90 -28.19
CA ALA A 152 -5.99 12.73 -27.67
C ALA A 152 -6.73 12.04 -26.52
N ALA A 153 -7.32 12.80 -25.60
CA ALA A 153 -8.10 12.24 -24.49
C ALA A 153 -9.32 11.45 -24.99
N ALA A 154 -10.09 12.00 -25.92
CA ALA A 154 -11.26 11.34 -26.49
C ALA A 154 -10.89 10.05 -27.24
N ARG A 155 -9.78 10.06 -27.99
CA ARG A 155 -9.28 8.84 -28.66
C ARG A 155 -8.77 7.80 -27.66
N GLY A 156 -8.12 8.24 -26.58
CA GLY A 156 -7.71 7.36 -25.49
C GLY A 156 -8.91 6.69 -24.82
N ASP A 157 -9.97 7.45 -24.54
CA ASP A 157 -11.22 6.92 -23.95
C ASP A 157 -11.90 5.92 -24.88
N ALA A 158 -11.98 6.24 -26.18
CA ALA A 158 -12.49 5.33 -27.19
C ALA A 158 -11.68 4.02 -27.24
N LEU A 159 -10.34 4.09 -27.16
CA LEU A 159 -9.48 2.91 -27.15
C LEU A 159 -9.77 2.01 -25.94
N LEU A 160 -9.89 2.58 -24.73
CA LEU A 160 -10.23 1.82 -23.53
C LEU A 160 -11.62 1.19 -23.64
N ALA A 161 -12.60 1.94 -24.14
CA ALA A 161 -13.97 1.46 -24.34
C ALA A 161 -14.05 0.33 -25.38
N ASP A 162 -13.34 0.46 -26.50
CA ASP A 162 -13.27 -0.57 -27.55
C ASP A 162 -12.60 -1.85 -27.02
N PHE A 163 -11.55 -1.71 -26.20
CA PHE A 163 -10.93 -2.87 -25.56
C PHE A 163 -11.89 -3.57 -24.60
N ALA A 164 -12.59 -2.82 -23.74
CA ALA A 164 -13.60 -3.35 -22.84
C ALA A 164 -14.74 -4.03 -23.60
N ALA A 165 -15.24 -3.42 -24.68
CA ALA A 165 -16.29 -4.02 -25.51
C ALA A 165 -15.85 -5.32 -26.18
N ALA A 166 -14.58 -5.42 -26.60
CA ALA A 166 -14.04 -6.59 -27.27
C ALA A 166 -13.59 -7.72 -26.33
N ARG A 167 -13.15 -7.39 -25.11
CA ARG A 167 -12.49 -8.32 -24.18
C ARG A 167 -13.15 -8.45 -22.81
N GLY A 168 -14.06 -7.55 -22.47
CA GLY A 168 -14.71 -7.45 -21.16
C GLY A 168 -14.01 -6.46 -20.22
N ASP A 169 -14.78 -5.90 -19.27
CA ASP A 169 -14.28 -4.95 -18.26
C ASP A 169 -13.21 -5.57 -17.35
N GLU A 170 -13.36 -6.85 -17.02
CA GLU A 170 -12.38 -7.60 -16.21
C GLU A 170 -11.02 -7.68 -16.93
N ALA A 171 -11.02 -7.95 -18.23
CA ALA A 171 -9.80 -7.99 -19.02
C ALA A 171 -9.14 -6.61 -19.11
N LEU A 172 -9.92 -5.53 -19.20
CA LEU A 172 -9.40 -4.15 -19.18
C LEU A 172 -8.76 -3.84 -17.83
N TYR A 173 -9.47 -4.12 -16.73
CA TYR A 173 -8.98 -3.93 -15.38
C TYR A 173 -7.66 -4.69 -15.17
N ASN A 174 -7.63 -5.98 -15.50
CA ASN A 174 -6.44 -6.82 -15.39
C ASN A 174 -5.29 -6.29 -16.25
N ALA A 175 -5.55 -5.84 -17.48
CA ALA A 175 -4.51 -5.30 -18.35
C ALA A 175 -3.87 -4.01 -17.79
N LEU A 176 -4.65 -3.14 -17.17
CA LEU A 176 -4.16 -1.88 -16.57
C LEU A 176 -3.51 -2.11 -15.20
N MET A 177 -4.00 -3.07 -14.42
CA MET A 177 -3.57 -3.28 -13.04
C MET A 177 -2.50 -4.38 -12.87
N ALA A 178 -2.35 -5.34 -13.78
CA ALA A 178 -1.42 -6.47 -13.60
C ALA A 178 0.07 -6.05 -13.46
N GLY A 179 0.41 -4.88 -13.99
CA GLY A 179 1.75 -4.32 -14.00
C GLY A 179 2.53 -4.61 -15.28
N GLN A 180 3.53 -3.76 -15.54
CA GLN A 180 4.37 -3.81 -16.75
C GLN A 180 5.72 -3.14 -16.49
N TYR A 181 6.73 -3.44 -17.33
CA TYR A 181 8.11 -2.98 -17.10
C TYR A 181 8.75 -2.34 -18.34
N GLY A 182 8.00 -2.24 -19.44
CA GLY A 182 8.50 -1.77 -20.74
C GLY A 182 8.24 -0.29 -21.02
N LEU A 183 7.21 0.30 -20.39
CA LEU A 183 6.63 1.58 -20.76
C LEU A 183 6.59 2.52 -19.55
N PRO A 184 7.67 3.28 -19.25
CA PRO A 184 7.82 4.02 -18.00
C PRO A 184 6.74 5.07 -17.70
N HIS A 185 6.09 5.62 -18.72
CA HIS A 185 5.00 6.60 -18.56
C HIS A 185 3.62 5.96 -18.41
N GLY A 186 3.53 4.63 -18.50
CA GLY A 186 2.29 3.89 -18.45
C GLY A 186 1.82 3.57 -17.03
N MET A 187 0.56 3.13 -16.94
CA MET A 187 0.00 2.56 -15.71
C MET A 187 0.70 1.26 -15.32
N GLY A 188 0.70 0.96 -14.03
CA GLY A 188 1.27 -0.28 -13.49
C GLY A 188 2.77 -0.46 -13.75
N PHE A 189 3.50 0.61 -14.07
CA PHE A 189 4.94 0.53 -14.31
C PHE A 189 5.66 0.07 -13.04
N GLY A 190 6.35 -1.08 -13.09
CA GLY A 190 7.05 -1.65 -11.93
C GLY A 190 8.49 -1.18 -11.76
N GLY A 191 8.94 -0.20 -12.56
CA GLY A 191 10.31 0.34 -12.49
C GLY A 191 11.36 -0.53 -13.20
N ARG A 192 12.57 0.02 -13.33
CA ARG A 192 13.75 -0.67 -13.92
C ARG A 192 14.78 -1.11 -12.89
N ALA A 193 14.59 -0.71 -11.64
CA ALA A 193 15.42 -1.03 -10.50
C ALA A 193 14.58 -0.93 -9.22
N PRO A 194 15.08 -1.43 -8.07
CA PRO A 194 14.46 -1.16 -6.78
C PRO A 194 14.33 0.35 -6.53
N THR A 195 13.12 0.82 -6.20
CA THR A 195 12.88 2.23 -5.86
C THR A 195 13.46 2.59 -4.49
N TRP A 196 13.57 3.90 -4.19
CA TRP A 196 13.93 4.35 -2.85
C TRP A 196 13.02 3.72 -1.77
N SER A 197 11.70 3.71 -1.99
CA SER A 197 10.73 3.13 -1.05
C SER A 197 10.95 1.64 -0.82
N ARG A 198 11.24 0.87 -1.88
CA ARG A 198 11.58 -0.56 -1.75
C ARG A 198 12.85 -0.75 -0.93
N LEU A 199 13.90 0.00 -1.21
CA LEU A 199 15.17 -0.10 -0.48
C LEU A 199 15.01 0.28 0.99
N ALA A 200 14.22 1.31 1.29
CA ALA A 200 13.92 1.75 2.65
C ALA A 200 13.19 0.66 3.44
N ILE A 201 12.07 0.12 2.94
CA ILE A 201 11.33 -0.94 3.66
C ILE A 201 12.15 -2.22 3.82
N GLU A 202 12.92 -2.63 2.81
CA GLU A 202 13.79 -3.79 2.95
C GLU A 202 14.88 -3.58 4.02
N ALA A 203 15.46 -2.37 4.12
CA ALA A 203 16.42 -2.03 5.16
C ALA A 203 15.78 -2.07 6.57
N VAL A 204 14.55 -1.57 6.69
CA VAL A 204 13.76 -1.62 7.93
C VAL A 204 13.49 -3.06 8.34
N LEU A 205 12.99 -3.89 7.42
CA LEU A 205 12.72 -5.30 7.69
C LEU A 205 13.98 -6.02 8.14
N ARG A 206 15.09 -5.91 7.39
CA ARG A 206 16.38 -6.54 7.77
C ARG A 206 16.86 -6.10 9.15
N ARG A 207 16.75 -4.81 9.47
CA ARG A 207 17.19 -4.27 10.77
C ARG A 207 16.30 -4.74 11.93
N HIS A 208 14.99 -4.57 11.78
CA HIS A 208 14.04 -4.81 12.87
C HIS A 208 13.59 -6.27 12.99
N GLY A 209 13.84 -7.08 11.97
CA GLY A 209 13.60 -8.53 11.94
C GLY A 209 14.86 -9.38 12.06
N ALA A 210 16.03 -8.80 12.34
CA ALA A 210 17.31 -9.52 12.36
C ALA A 210 17.30 -10.76 13.28
N SER A 211 16.72 -10.64 14.48
CA SER A 211 16.58 -11.74 15.44
C SER A 211 15.27 -12.52 15.33
N ALA A 212 14.37 -12.09 14.43
CA ALA A 212 13.04 -12.68 14.32
C ALA A 212 13.11 -14.09 13.70
N THR A 213 12.35 -15.01 14.29
CA THR A 213 12.06 -16.32 13.68
C THR A 213 10.64 -16.38 13.13
N ASP A 214 9.74 -15.54 13.64
CA ASP A 214 8.35 -15.43 13.19
C ASP A 214 7.98 -13.97 13.02
N VAL A 215 7.50 -13.62 11.82
CA VAL A 215 7.06 -12.27 11.50
C VAL A 215 5.63 -12.34 10.96
N CYS A 216 4.77 -11.47 11.45
CA CYS A 216 3.48 -11.21 10.85
C CYS A 216 3.48 -9.75 10.38
N LEU A 217 3.13 -9.50 9.12
CA LEU A 217 3.10 -8.15 8.57
C LEU A 217 1.67 -7.85 8.12
N VAL A 218 1.18 -6.67 8.49
CA VAL A 218 -0.12 -6.14 8.07
C VAL A 218 0.13 -4.81 7.36
N ASP A 219 -0.15 -4.81 6.06
CA ASP A 219 -0.02 -3.65 5.18
C ASP A 219 -1.38 -3.02 4.92
N TYR A 220 -1.57 -1.76 5.31
CA TYR A 220 -2.84 -1.06 5.16
C TYR A 220 -3.01 -0.55 3.73
N HIS A 221 -4.06 -1.01 3.04
CA HIS A 221 -4.48 -0.57 1.72
C HIS A 221 -5.95 -0.14 1.72
N THR A 222 -6.33 0.64 0.73
CA THR A 222 -7.71 1.05 0.50
C THR A 222 -8.05 1.05 -0.99
N GLY A 223 -9.35 0.87 -1.29
CA GLY A 223 -9.85 0.89 -2.66
C GLY A 223 -10.83 -0.24 -2.95
N LEU A 224 -10.39 -1.49 -2.73
CA LEU A 224 -11.10 -2.69 -3.21
C LEU A 224 -11.96 -3.35 -2.12
N GLY A 225 -12.99 -4.08 -2.55
CA GLY A 225 -13.92 -4.77 -1.66
C GLY A 225 -15.07 -3.91 -1.11
N PRO A 226 -15.88 -4.46 -0.18
CA PRO A 226 -17.09 -3.79 0.31
C PRO A 226 -16.79 -2.51 1.10
N TYR A 227 -17.59 -1.46 0.87
CA TYR A 227 -17.39 -0.16 1.50
C TYR A 227 -17.28 -0.25 3.04
N GLY A 228 -16.16 0.21 3.59
CA GLY A 228 -15.87 0.23 5.02
C GLY A 228 -15.54 -1.13 5.64
N TYR A 229 -15.48 -2.20 4.85
CA TYR A 229 -15.09 -3.52 5.32
C TYR A 229 -13.62 -3.82 4.99
N GLY A 230 -12.87 -4.31 5.99
CA GLY A 230 -11.49 -4.75 5.82
C GLY A 230 -11.43 -6.22 5.39
N SER A 231 -10.61 -6.54 4.39
CA SER A 231 -10.32 -7.91 3.94
C SER A 231 -8.82 -8.18 3.98
N ILE A 232 -8.42 -9.37 4.42
CA ILE A 232 -7.04 -9.83 4.35
C ILE A 232 -6.81 -10.47 2.99
N VAL A 233 -6.20 -9.73 2.07
CA VAL A 233 -5.92 -10.20 0.71
C VAL A 233 -4.69 -11.09 0.72
N ALA A 234 -4.86 -12.34 0.30
CA ALA A 234 -3.81 -13.35 0.29
C ALA A 234 -3.43 -13.73 -1.15
N LEU A 235 -2.17 -13.46 -1.51
CA LEU A 235 -1.54 -13.97 -2.74
C LEU A 235 -0.86 -15.33 -2.51
N GLN A 236 -0.72 -15.74 -1.25
CA GLN A 236 -0.13 -17.00 -0.86
C GLN A 236 -1.01 -18.18 -1.27
N GLN A 237 -0.37 -19.34 -1.48
CA GLN A 237 -1.03 -20.60 -1.80
C GLN A 237 -0.49 -21.70 -0.88
N GLY A 238 -1.15 -22.87 -0.87
CA GLY A 238 -0.66 -24.04 -0.13
C GLY A 238 -0.47 -23.78 1.38
N ALA A 239 0.70 -24.12 1.91
CA ALA A 239 1.01 -24.02 3.33
C ALA A 239 1.01 -22.57 3.84
N ASP A 240 1.44 -21.61 3.03
CA ASP A 240 1.49 -20.20 3.42
C ASP A 240 0.08 -19.59 3.50
N LEU A 241 -0.82 -20.00 2.58
CA LEU A 241 -2.24 -19.64 2.68
C LEU A 241 -2.89 -20.26 3.92
N ALA A 242 -2.57 -21.51 4.24
CA ALA A 242 -3.07 -22.16 5.45
C ALA A 242 -2.61 -21.42 6.71
N ARG A 243 -1.35 -20.96 6.76
CA ARG A 243 -0.80 -20.13 7.84
C ARG A 243 -1.50 -18.77 7.94
N MET A 244 -1.83 -18.14 6.80
CA MET A 244 -2.60 -16.89 6.80
C MET A 244 -4.02 -17.09 7.33
N ARG A 245 -4.67 -18.20 6.98
CA ARG A 245 -5.99 -18.60 7.52
C ARG A 245 -5.95 -18.92 9.01
N GLU A 246 -4.86 -19.51 9.49
CA GLU A 246 -4.65 -19.70 10.93
C GLU A 246 -4.58 -18.34 11.66
N ALA A 247 -3.88 -17.37 11.09
CA ALA A 247 -3.73 -16.04 11.68
C ALA A 247 -5.01 -15.21 11.64
N PHE A 248 -5.71 -15.20 10.50
CA PHE A 248 -6.79 -14.23 10.24
C PHE A 248 -8.17 -14.86 9.98
N GLY A 249 -8.28 -16.18 9.93
CA GLY A 249 -9.54 -16.90 9.78
C GLY A 249 -10.38 -16.40 8.61
N ARG A 250 -11.65 -16.08 8.88
CA ARG A 250 -12.64 -15.65 7.87
C ARG A 250 -12.37 -14.30 7.21
N TRP A 251 -11.37 -13.54 7.68
CA TRP A 251 -10.99 -12.28 7.04
C TRP A 251 -10.20 -12.51 5.76
N VAL A 252 -9.65 -13.72 5.56
CA VAL A 252 -8.81 -14.05 4.41
C VAL A 252 -9.64 -14.18 3.14
N VAL A 253 -9.28 -13.42 2.12
CA VAL A 253 -9.73 -13.51 0.74
C VAL A 253 -8.54 -13.98 -0.10
N ALA A 254 -8.60 -15.21 -0.60
CA ALA A 254 -7.49 -15.84 -1.34
C ALA A 254 -7.66 -15.64 -2.85
N VAL A 255 -6.82 -14.81 -3.46
CA VAL A 255 -7.02 -14.31 -4.85
C VAL A 255 -6.81 -15.35 -5.95
N HIS A 256 -6.23 -16.49 -5.60
CA HIS A 256 -5.96 -17.59 -6.53
C HIS A 256 -7.03 -18.70 -6.48
N GLU A 257 -7.99 -18.61 -5.56
CA GLU A 257 -9.09 -19.57 -5.49
C GLU A 257 -10.22 -19.15 -6.43
N SER A 258 -10.95 -20.12 -7.00
CA SER A 258 -11.95 -19.90 -8.04
C SER A 258 -13.17 -19.09 -7.62
N ASP A 259 -13.37 -18.89 -6.31
CA ASP A 259 -14.43 -18.08 -5.69
C ASP A 259 -13.93 -16.73 -5.18
N ALA A 260 -12.67 -16.37 -5.48
CA ALA A 260 -12.14 -15.05 -5.17
C ALA A 260 -12.95 -13.94 -5.88
N PRO A 261 -13.20 -12.80 -5.22
CA PRO A 261 -13.79 -11.65 -5.89
C PRO A 261 -12.90 -11.16 -7.04
N GLU A 262 -13.53 -10.82 -8.18
CA GLU A 262 -12.84 -10.43 -9.43
C GLU A 262 -11.99 -9.15 -9.29
N ASP A 263 -12.30 -8.29 -8.32
CA ASP A 263 -11.55 -7.06 -8.06
C ASP A 263 -10.24 -7.29 -7.30
N PHE A 264 -10.02 -8.51 -6.78
CA PHE A 264 -8.77 -8.93 -6.16
C PHE A 264 -7.98 -9.88 -7.06
N ALA A 265 -7.29 -9.33 -8.07
CA ALA A 265 -6.47 -10.12 -9.00
C ALA A 265 -5.01 -10.28 -8.51
N PRO A 266 -4.34 -11.41 -8.82
CA PRO A 266 -2.93 -11.57 -8.52
C PRO A 266 -2.07 -10.67 -9.42
N VAL A 267 -0.99 -10.13 -8.85
CA VAL A 267 -0.11 -9.17 -9.54
C VAL A 267 1.35 -9.57 -9.43
N THR A 268 2.13 -9.26 -10.47
CA THR A 268 3.55 -9.57 -10.47
C THR A 268 4.36 -8.44 -9.83
N GLY A 269 5.28 -8.78 -8.93
CA GLY A 269 6.09 -7.79 -8.21
C GLY A 269 5.43 -7.20 -6.97
N HIS A 270 4.41 -7.89 -6.44
CA HIS A 270 3.72 -7.52 -5.20
C HIS A 270 4.68 -7.37 -4.02
N SER A 271 4.35 -6.50 -3.06
CA SER A 271 5.19 -6.22 -1.89
C SER A 271 5.36 -7.43 -0.97
N THR A 272 4.31 -8.23 -0.77
CA THR A 272 4.30 -9.34 0.21
C THR A 272 5.36 -10.41 -0.05
N PRO A 273 5.56 -10.97 -1.26
CA PRO A 273 6.71 -11.87 -1.50
C PRO A 273 8.07 -11.16 -1.36
N GLY A 274 8.11 -9.85 -1.59
CA GLY A 274 9.30 -9.03 -1.36
C GLY A 274 9.68 -8.97 0.12
N TYR A 275 8.70 -8.80 1.00
CA TYR A 275 8.89 -8.79 2.45
C TYR A 275 9.36 -10.15 2.98
N GLU A 276 8.80 -11.24 2.45
CA GLU A 276 9.24 -12.61 2.77
C GLU A 276 10.72 -12.82 2.38
N ARG A 277 11.12 -12.42 1.16
CA ARG A 277 12.51 -12.52 0.71
C ARG A 277 13.48 -11.62 1.48
N ALA A 278 13.02 -10.51 2.06
CA ALA A 278 13.85 -9.63 2.86
C ALA A 278 14.25 -10.25 4.22
N LEU A 279 13.57 -11.33 4.63
CA LEU A 279 13.76 -12.01 5.91
C LEU A 279 13.88 -13.54 5.73
N PRO A 280 14.90 -14.04 5.00
CA PRO A 280 15.01 -15.45 4.66
C PRO A 280 15.20 -16.38 5.87
N GLN A 281 15.56 -15.84 7.03
CA GLN A 281 15.72 -16.58 8.29
C GLN A 281 14.40 -16.77 9.06
N ALA A 282 13.33 -16.06 8.69
CA ALA A 282 12.08 -16.01 9.44
C ALA A 282 10.92 -16.62 8.67
N ARG A 283 9.94 -17.16 9.40
CA ARG A 283 8.61 -17.50 8.85
C ARG A 283 7.77 -16.23 8.79
N VAL A 284 7.63 -15.66 7.60
CA VAL A 284 6.90 -14.41 7.38
C VAL A 284 5.47 -14.71 6.92
N THR A 285 4.48 -14.18 7.64
CA THR A 285 3.07 -14.12 7.22
C THR A 285 2.76 -12.68 6.82
N ALA A 286 2.92 -12.34 5.54
CA ALA A 286 2.70 -10.98 5.04
C ALA A 286 1.30 -10.82 4.43
N ALA A 287 0.45 -10.05 5.11
CA ALA A 287 -0.93 -9.80 4.76
C ALA A 287 -1.15 -8.35 4.30
N VAL A 288 -2.00 -8.17 3.29
CA VAL A 288 -2.58 -6.88 2.94
C VAL A 288 -3.94 -6.78 3.61
N LEU A 289 -4.16 -5.76 4.41
CA LEU A 289 -5.47 -5.39 4.94
C LEU A 289 -6.05 -4.30 4.04
N GLU A 290 -6.93 -4.71 3.14
CA GLU A 290 -7.61 -3.84 2.17
C GLU A 290 -8.96 -3.37 2.73
N PHE A 291 -9.22 -2.07 2.70
CA PHE A 291 -10.54 -1.53 3.00
C PHE A 291 -11.26 -0.98 1.77
N GLY A 292 -12.49 -1.42 1.56
CA GLY A 292 -13.31 -0.94 0.45
C GLY A 292 -13.72 0.52 0.59
N THR A 293 -13.64 1.26 -0.51
CA THR A 293 -14.01 2.69 -0.55
C THR A 293 -14.97 3.05 -1.68
N GLY A 294 -15.10 2.21 -2.71
CA GLY A 294 -15.96 2.52 -3.84
C GLY A 294 -16.01 1.44 -4.91
N ARG A 295 -16.50 1.80 -6.09
CA ARG A 295 -16.61 0.88 -7.22
C ARG A 295 -15.27 0.77 -7.97
N PRO A 296 -14.81 -0.43 -8.37
CA PRO A 296 -13.56 -0.62 -9.11
C PRO A 296 -13.47 0.22 -10.40
N GLN A 297 -14.58 0.41 -11.12
CA GLN A 297 -14.59 1.22 -12.34
C GLN A 297 -14.26 2.69 -12.07
N ARG A 298 -14.75 3.24 -10.95
CA ARG A 298 -14.43 4.63 -10.55
C ARG A 298 -12.97 4.75 -10.12
N MET A 299 -12.45 3.75 -9.41
CA MET A 299 -11.02 3.70 -9.09
C MET A 299 -10.17 3.73 -10.36
N LEU A 300 -10.51 2.88 -11.34
CA LEU A 300 -9.78 2.76 -12.59
C LEU A 300 -9.80 4.05 -13.40
N ASP A 301 -10.96 4.70 -13.53
CA ASP A 301 -11.11 6.02 -14.16
C ASP A 301 -10.19 7.08 -13.52
N LEU A 302 -10.21 7.19 -12.19
CA LEU A 302 -9.36 8.13 -11.45
C LEU A 302 -7.87 7.85 -11.66
N LEU A 303 -7.46 6.59 -11.64
CA LEU A 303 -6.07 6.19 -11.86
C LEU A 303 -5.63 6.46 -13.31
N VAL A 304 -6.50 6.26 -14.30
CA VAL A 304 -6.24 6.62 -15.71
C VAL A 304 -6.04 8.13 -15.83
N ARG A 305 -6.91 8.93 -15.21
CA ARG A 305 -6.82 10.40 -15.22
C ARG A 305 -5.53 10.91 -14.58
N ASP A 306 -5.15 10.42 -13.38
CA ASP A 306 -3.88 10.80 -12.74
C ASP A 306 -2.68 10.38 -13.59
N GLN A 307 -2.74 9.20 -14.21
CA GLN A 307 -1.65 8.72 -15.03
C GLN A 307 -1.44 9.58 -16.29
N ARG A 308 -2.53 10.00 -16.93
CA ARG A 308 -2.48 10.92 -18.08
C ARG A 308 -1.89 12.28 -17.68
N GLU A 309 -2.29 12.85 -16.54
CA GLU A 309 -1.70 14.10 -16.04
C GLU A 309 -0.22 13.94 -15.68
N TRP A 310 0.18 12.79 -15.14
CA TRP A 310 1.59 12.52 -14.88
C TRP A 310 2.39 12.38 -16.18
N ALA A 311 1.85 11.64 -17.16
CA ALA A 311 2.47 11.45 -18.47
C ALA A 311 2.66 12.78 -19.21
N SER A 312 1.65 13.65 -19.25
CA SER A 312 1.72 14.99 -19.87
C SER A 312 2.66 15.96 -19.16
N GLY A 313 3.09 15.64 -17.94
CA GLY A 313 4.00 16.46 -17.13
C GLY A 313 3.31 17.42 -16.17
N THR A 314 2.04 17.76 -16.36
CA THR A 314 1.27 18.65 -15.46
C THR A 314 1.22 18.10 -14.04
N GLY A 315 0.98 16.79 -13.89
CA GLY A 315 1.00 16.12 -12.60
C GLY A 315 2.40 16.13 -11.94
N ARG A 316 3.49 16.34 -12.66
CA ARG A 316 4.83 16.33 -12.02
C ARG A 316 5.12 17.62 -11.24
N THR A 317 4.34 18.67 -11.49
CA THR A 317 4.57 20.01 -10.94
C THR A 317 3.39 20.56 -10.15
N THR A 318 2.18 20.04 -10.37
CA THR A 318 0.95 20.59 -9.81
C THR A 318 0.14 19.52 -9.10
N LEU A 319 -0.37 19.82 -7.90
CA LEU A 319 -1.39 19.02 -7.24
C LEU A 319 -2.77 19.37 -7.82
N SER A 320 -3.22 18.56 -8.77
CA SER A 320 -4.44 18.76 -9.55
C SER A 320 -5.72 18.42 -8.77
N GLU A 321 -6.87 18.70 -9.38
CA GLU A 321 -8.19 18.27 -8.87
C GLU A 321 -8.31 16.75 -8.85
N VAL A 322 -7.82 16.04 -9.87
CA VAL A 322 -7.82 14.57 -9.95
C VAL A 322 -7.15 13.94 -8.72
N ARG A 323 -6.09 14.56 -8.21
CA ARG A 323 -5.39 14.11 -6.99
C ARG A 323 -6.20 14.28 -5.72
N ARG A 324 -7.05 15.32 -5.66
CA ARG A 324 -8.01 15.46 -4.56
C ARG A 324 -9.12 14.43 -4.69
N GLU A 325 -9.61 14.16 -5.91
CA GLU A 325 -10.59 13.09 -6.14
C GLU A 325 -10.02 11.70 -5.79
N LEU A 326 -8.73 11.46 -6.07
CA LEU A 326 -8.02 10.25 -5.63
C LEU A 326 -7.99 10.15 -4.11
N LEU A 327 -7.64 11.24 -3.42
CA LEU A 327 -7.67 11.28 -1.95
C LEU A 327 -9.06 10.96 -1.42
N GLU A 328 -10.10 11.61 -1.94
CA GLU A 328 -11.50 11.35 -1.53
C GLU A 328 -11.93 9.91 -1.80
N PHE A 329 -11.46 9.31 -2.90
CA PHE A 329 -11.76 7.92 -3.22
C PHE A 329 -11.03 6.94 -2.30
N PHE A 330 -9.71 7.10 -2.10
CA PHE A 330 -8.90 6.16 -1.32
C PHE A 330 -8.99 6.40 0.19
N TYR A 331 -9.45 7.57 0.60
CA TYR A 331 -9.62 7.96 1.99
C TYR A 331 -10.85 8.87 2.11
N PRO A 332 -12.07 8.28 2.13
CA PRO A 332 -13.30 9.04 2.24
C PRO A 332 -13.33 9.85 3.55
N GLU A 333 -13.74 11.11 3.47
CA GLU A 333 -13.98 11.98 4.64
C GLU A 333 -15.29 11.59 5.36
N ASP A 334 -15.40 10.31 5.72
CA ASP A 334 -16.53 9.70 6.39
C ASP A 334 -16.09 9.22 7.78
N ALA A 335 -16.55 9.93 8.80
CA ALA A 335 -16.20 9.62 10.18
C ALA A 335 -16.67 8.23 10.64
N ALA A 336 -17.74 7.67 10.05
CA ALA A 336 -18.18 6.30 10.35
C ALA A 336 -17.24 5.28 9.72
N TRP A 337 -16.83 5.51 8.46
CA TRP A 337 -15.82 4.69 7.79
C TRP A 337 -14.49 4.70 8.55
N GLN A 338 -13.99 5.88 8.94
CA GLN A 338 -12.76 6.05 9.73
C GLN A 338 -12.81 5.33 11.09
N ARG A 339 -13.94 5.39 11.81
CA ARG A 339 -14.12 4.60 13.05
C ARG A 339 -14.10 3.11 12.78
N GLY A 340 -14.76 2.68 11.70
CA GLY A 340 -14.76 1.29 11.24
C GLY A 340 -13.36 0.77 10.94
N LEU A 341 -12.48 1.59 10.33
CA LEU A 341 -11.08 1.23 10.11
C LEU A 341 -10.37 0.87 11.42
N VAL A 342 -10.46 1.75 12.41
CA VAL A 342 -9.79 1.59 13.70
C VAL A 342 -10.27 0.34 14.43
N ASP A 343 -11.59 0.14 14.48
CA ASP A 343 -12.18 -1.02 15.16
C ASP A 343 -11.74 -2.35 14.52
N GLN A 344 -11.65 -2.38 13.19
CA GLN A 344 -11.21 -3.56 12.46
C GLN A 344 -9.69 -3.76 12.56
N SER A 345 -8.90 -2.69 12.45
CA SER A 345 -7.45 -2.71 12.67
C SER A 345 -7.09 -3.30 14.03
N ARG A 346 -7.75 -2.86 15.11
CA ARG A 346 -7.55 -3.42 16.46
C ARG A 346 -7.79 -4.93 16.51
N ARG A 347 -8.83 -5.42 15.83
CA ARG A 347 -9.13 -6.86 15.76
C ARG A 347 -8.03 -7.60 15.02
N ILE A 348 -7.61 -7.11 13.85
CA ILE A 348 -6.56 -7.72 13.03
C ILE A 348 -5.22 -7.74 13.77
N ILE A 349 -4.84 -6.65 14.43
CA ILE A 349 -3.63 -6.58 15.25
C ILE A 349 -3.72 -7.59 16.41
N GLY A 350 -4.85 -7.67 17.11
CA GLY A 350 -5.06 -8.64 18.18
C GLY A 350 -4.93 -10.08 17.70
N MET A 351 -5.49 -10.39 16.53
CA MET A 351 -5.37 -11.71 15.89
C MET A 351 -3.91 -12.02 15.51
N ALA A 352 -3.20 -11.08 14.90
CA ALA A 352 -1.78 -11.23 14.55
C ALA A 352 -0.90 -11.47 15.79
N LEU A 353 -1.12 -10.72 16.88
CA LEU A 353 -0.38 -10.90 18.13
C LEU A 353 -0.68 -12.26 18.78
N GLN A 354 -1.94 -12.70 18.78
CA GLN A 354 -2.32 -14.03 19.29
C GLN A 354 -1.71 -15.16 18.46
N PHE A 355 -1.69 -15.00 17.13
CA PHE A 355 -1.04 -15.94 16.22
C PHE A 355 0.46 -16.04 16.49
N LEU A 356 1.17 -14.91 16.57
CA LEU A 356 2.60 -14.87 16.90
C LEU A 356 2.88 -15.48 18.27
N ALA A 357 2.01 -15.29 19.27
CA ALA A 357 2.19 -15.85 20.60
C ALA A 357 2.11 -17.38 20.64
N ARG A 358 1.41 -18.01 19.67
CA ARG A 358 1.26 -19.47 19.56
C ARG A 358 2.34 -20.14 18.72
N ALA A 359 3.11 -19.37 17.95
CA ALA A 359 4.19 -19.92 17.15
C ALA A 359 5.20 -20.65 18.06
N PRO A 360 5.60 -21.89 17.70
CA PRO A 360 6.35 -22.79 18.58
C PRO A 360 7.77 -22.30 18.91
#